data_AF-A0A7S0IKU0-F1
#
_entry.id   AF-A0A7S0IKU0-F1
#
_cell.length_a   1.000
_cell.length_b   1.000
_cell.length_c   1.000
_cell.angle_alpha   90.00
_cell.angle_beta   90.00
_cell.angle_gamma   90.00
#
_symmetry.space_group_name_H-M   'P 1'
#
loop_
_entity.id
_entity.type
_entity.pdbx_description
1 polymer ?
#
loop_
_entity_poly.entity_id
_entity_poly.type
_entity_poly.pdbx_seq_one_letter_code
_entity_poly.pdbx_strand_id
1 'polypeptide(L)'
;ATRYEGPEPEAILALLEATGADGLNGDTLATIPRSFWQAERPAALQPELGGTLHSLAWTTLGWGEAGGWSLDLSTAAPAVDLFKVLQPRRMTTVCRRWDTDRNDALQHAWFNGVGYVAWENVWGVWNGVTPRDGEALKRLQPLMHYLGAIGTLCSEDWEPHTPTAQPGALFASKFPQSAACAQRGALTGSGRGCARLTAWTIVERAGRSWPQG
;
A
#
# COMPACT_ATOMS: atom_id res chain seq x y z
N ALA A 1 31.44 -3.59 7.13
CA ALA A 1 31.19 -3.87 8.55
C ALA A 1 30.15 -2.88 9.02
N THR A 2 29.01 -3.34 9.53
CA THR A 2 28.03 -2.45 10.17
C THR A 2 28.52 -2.12 11.59
N ARG A 3 28.48 -0.83 11.96
CA ARG A 3 28.79 -0.37 13.31
C ARG A 3 27.59 -0.68 14.21
N TYR A 4 27.84 -1.16 15.42
CA TYR A 4 26.79 -1.27 16.44
C TYR A 4 26.47 0.12 17.00
N GLU A 5 25.21 0.54 16.90
CA GLU A 5 24.76 1.88 17.31
C GLU A 5 24.22 1.94 18.75
N GLY A 6 24.08 0.80 19.43
CA GLY A 6 23.55 0.71 20.79
C GLY A 6 22.32 -0.19 20.91
N PRO A 7 21.73 -0.31 22.11
CA PRO A 7 20.54 -1.10 22.31
C PRO A 7 19.34 -0.50 21.56
N GLU A 8 18.46 -1.38 21.11
CA GLU A 8 17.16 -1.01 20.57
C GLU A 8 16.09 -1.01 21.69
N PRO A 9 15.13 -0.07 21.68
CA PRO A 9 14.84 0.85 20.58
C PRO A 9 15.62 2.18 20.60
N GLU A 10 16.35 2.49 21.66
CA GLU A 10 16.89 3.84 21.94
C GLU A 10 17.79 4.36 20.80
N ALA A 11 18.72 3.53 20.34
CA ALA A 11 19.65 3.92 19.27
C ALA A 11 18.93 4.25 17.95
N ILE A 12 17.94 3.45 17.58
CA ILE A 12 17.16 3.65 16.35
C ILE A 12 16.24 4.87 16.48
N LEU A 13 15.60 5.09 17.64
CA LEU A 13 14.76 6.26 17.87
C LEU A 13 15.57 7.56 17.79
N ALA A 14 16.80 7.56 18.31
CA ALA A 14 17.72 8.69 18.16
C ALA A 14 18.08 8.97 16.70
N LEU A 15 18.22 7.92 15.86
CA LEU A 15 18.43 8.07 14.42
C LEU A 15 17.20 8.65 13.72
N LEU A 16 15.98 8.23 14.10
CA LEU A 16 14.74 8.81 13.55
C LEU A 16 14.61 10.30 13.90
N GLU A 17 15.02 10.69 15.10
CA GLU A 17 15.07 12.10 15.49
C GLU A 17 16.13 12.87 14.69
N ALA A 18 17.37 12.37 14.64
CA ALA A 18 18.47 13.03 13.95
C ALA A 18 18.25 13.19 12.44
N THR A 19 17.53 12.26 11.81
CA THR A 19 17.23 12.28 10.37
C THR A 19 15.91 12.97 10.03
N GLY A 20 15.04 13.20 11.03
CA GLY A 20 13.66 13.65 10.80
C GLY A 20 12.76 12.58 10.16
N ALA A 21 13.20 11.33 10.08
CA ALA A 21 12.37 10.25 9.55
C ALA A 21 11.15 9.99 10.44
N ASP A 22 10.04 9.60 9.83
CA ASP A 22 8.78 9.34 10.53
C ASP A 22 8.64 7.90 11.03
N GLY A 23 9.49 6.98 10.56
CA GLY A 23 9.29 5.56 10.80
C GLY A 23 10.39 4.64 10.30
N LEU A 24 10.12 3.35 10.45
CA LEU A 24 11.05 2.26 10.21
C LEU A 24 10.46 1.27 9.21
N ASN A 25 11.28 0.90 8.23
CA ASN A 25 11.03 -0.24 7.37
C ASN A 25 11.79 -1.46 7.91
N GLY A 26 11.07 -2.50 8.28
CA GLY A 26 11.62 -3.74 8.83
C GLY A 26 11.80 -4.80 7.75
N ASP A 27 12.91 -4.74 7.01
CA ASP A 27 13.28 -5.79 6.05
C ASP A 27 13.65 -7.09 6.77
N THR A 28 13.11 -8.24 6.35
CA THR A 28 13.23 -9.55 7.02
C THR A 28 12.61 -9.62 8.42
N LEU A 29 11.90 -8.58 8.86
CA LEU A 29 11.25 -8.53 10.16
C LEU A 29 9.75 -8.73 10.02
N ALA A 30 9.28 -9.91 10.41
CA ALA A 30 7.84 -10.21 10.49
C ALA A 30 7.11 -9.31 11.50
N THR A 31 7.79 -8.75 12.50
CA THR A 31 7.19 -7.74 13.38
C THR A 31 8.26 -6.76 13.84
N ILE A 32 7.88 -5.50 14.05
CA ILE A 32 8.71 -4.52 14.75
C ILE A 32 8.23 -4.44 16.21
N PRO A 33 9.12 -4.43 17.22
CA PRO A 33 8.73 -4.42 18.62
C PRO A 33 7.78 -3.26 19.00
N ARG A 34 6.83 -3.53 19.90
CA ARG A 34 5.86 -2.54 20.38
C ARG A 34 6.50 -1.33 21.08
N SER A 35 7.73 -1.48 21.60
CA SER A 35 8.46 -0.39 22.26
C SER A 35 8.67 0.82 21.36
N PHE A 36 8.86 0.63 20.05
CA PHE A 36 8.97 1.73 19.07
C PHE A 36 7.68 2.54 18.92
N TRP A 37 6.52 1.90 19.13
CA TRP A 37 5.22 2.56 19.12
C TRP A 37 4.91 3.27 20.45
N GLN A 38 5.48 2.79 21.55
CA GLN A 38 5.26 3.34 22.90
C GLN A 38 6.26 4.43 23.29
N ALA A 39 7.22 4.74 22.43
CA ALA A 39 8.15 5.84 22.64
C ALA A 39 7.43 7.20 22.70
N GLU A 40 8.08 8.21 23.29
CA GLU A 40 7.52 9.57 23.40
C GLU A 40 7.10 10.16 22.05
N ARG A 41 7.88 9.86 21.01
CA ARG A 41 7.53 10.10 19.60
C ARG A 41 7.32 8.75 18.90
N PRO A 42 6.07 8.27 18.78
CA PRO A 42 5.78 7.00 18.12
C PRO A 42 6.27 6.99 16.66
N ALA A 43 7.01 5.95 16.28
CA ALA A 43 7.44 5.75 14.92
C ALA A 43 6.33 5.08 14.07
N ALA A 44 6.26 5.41 12.78
CA ALA A 44 5.51 4.59 11.83
C ALA A 44 6.25 3.27 11.60
N LEU A 45 5.55 2.14 11.73
CA LEU A 45 6.19 0.83 11.72
C LEU A 45 5.72 0.02 10.53
N GLN A 46 6.66 -0.35 9.67
CA GLN A 46 6.41 -1.08 8.43
C GLN A 46 7.14 -2.44 8.44
N PRO A 47 6.61 -3.48 9.12
CA PRO A 47 7.16 -4.83 9.05
C PRO A 47 6.96 -5.48 7.68
N GLU A 48 7.82 -6.46 7.36
CA GLU A 48 7.66 -7.31 6.18
C GLU A 48 6.43 -8.22 6.33
N LEU A 49 5.82 -8.58 5.20
CA LEU A 49 4.54 -9.27 5.08
C LEU A 49 3.42 -8.58 5.85
N GLY A 50 3.53 -7.27 6.10
CA GLY A 50 2.59 -6.52 6.94
C GLY A 50 2.50 -7.04 8.38
N GLY A 51 3.40 -7.91 8.80
CA GLY A 51 3.44 -8.58 10.08
C GLY A 51 2.29 -9.50 10.47
N THR A 52 1.89 -9.48 11.73
CA THR A 52 0.95 -10.45 12.31
C THR A 52 -0.36 -9.79 12.72
N LEU A 53 -1.44 -10.57 12.85
CA LEU A 53 -2.71 -10.08 13.42
C LEU A 53 -2.54 -9.47 14.81
N HIS A 54 -1.61 -9.99 15.61
CA HIS A 54 -1.31 -9.41 16.93
C HIS A 54 -0.61 -8.05 16.80
N SER A 55 0.37 -7.93 15.90
CA SER A 55 1.13 -6.69 15.72
C SER A 55 0.33 -5.55 15.09
N LEU A 56 -0.80 -5.84 14.43
CA LEU A 56 -1.73 -4.83 13.93
C LEU A 56 -2.16 -3.79 14.99
N ALA A 57 -2.13 -4.16 16.27
CA ALA A 57 -2.45 -3.23 17.34
C ALA A 57 -1.45 -2.06 17.47
N TRP A 58 -0.26 -2.15 16.86
CA TRP A 58 0.76 -1.09 16.92
C TRP A 58 1.53 -0.84 15.62
N THR A 59 1.43 -1.70 14.60
CA THR A 59 2.11 -1.50 13.31
C THR A 59 1.22 -0.71 12.35
N THR A 60 1.66 0.47 11.93
CA THR A 60 0.85 1.42 11.16
C THR A 60 0.92 1.23 9.64
N LEU A 61 1.93 0.53 9.14
CA LEU A 61 2.20 0.27 7.72
C LEU A 61 2.59 -1.20 7.53
N GLY A 62 2.75 -1.64 6.28
CA GLY A 62 3.33 -2.94 5.95
C GLY A 62 4.09 -2.89 4.62
N TRP A 63 4.93 -3.88 4.36
CA TRP A 63 5.55 -4.06 3.04
C TRP A 63 5.81 -5.54 2.73
N GLY A 64 6.13 -5.90 1.48
CA GLY A 64 6.62 -7.24 1.11
C GLY A 64 6.08 -7.77 -0.23
N GLU A 65 6.50 -8.99 -0.61
CA GLU A 65 6.33 -9.60 -1.95
C GLU A 65 4.88 -9.77 -2.44
N ALA A 66 3.93 -9.65 -1.53
CA ALA A 66 2.53 -9.84 -1.83
C ALA A 66 1.63 -8.94 -0.96
N GLY A 67 2.21 -7.89 -0.37
CA GLY A 67 1.46 -6.94 0.44
C GLY A 67 0.66 -7.59 1.57
N GLY A 68 1.32 -8.19 2.54
CA GLY A 68 0.61 -8.84 3.64
C GLY A 68 0.41 -10.33 3.40
N TRP A 69 -0.79 -10.81 3.73
CA TRP A 69 -1.22 -12.21 3.59
C TRP A 69 -1.77 -12.55 2.18
N SER A 70 -1.59 -11.69 1.19
CA SER A 70 -2.10 -11.90 -0.18
C SER A 70 -1.16 -12.81 -0.98
N LEU A 71 -1.07 -14.09 -0.62
CA LEU A 71 -0.01 -15.04 -1.02
C LEU A 71 0.28 -15.18 -2.54
N ASP A 72 -0.67 -14.86 -3.42
CA ASP A 72 -0.46 -14.97 -4.88
C ASP A 72 -1.13 -13.82 -5.67
N LEU A 73 -0.29 -12.94 -6.22
CA LEU A 73 -0.72 -11.83 -7.07
C LEU A 73 -1.00 -12.27 -8.52
N SER A 74 -0.59 -13.48 -8.88
CA SER A 74 -0.75 -14.07 -10.20
C SER A 74 -2.06 -14.84 -10.35
N THR A 75 -3.04 -14.66 -9.46
CA THR A 75 -4.39 -15.21 -9.62
C THR A 75 -5.21 -14.38 -10.61
N ALA A 76 -6.27 -14.97 -11.19
CA ALA A 76 -7.13 -14.25 -12.14
C ALA A 76 -7.84 -13.09 -11.44
N ALA A 77 -8.49 -13.38 -10.30
CA ALA A 77 -9.05 -12.38 -9.41
C ALA A 77 -7.95 -11.82 -8.50
N PRO A 78 -7.73 -10.49 -8.43
CA PRO A 78 -6.75 -9.93 -7.49
C PRO A 78 -7.05 -10.34 -6.05
N ALA A 79 -6.02 -10.80 -5.33
CA ALA A 79 -6.13 -11.06 -3.92
C ALA A 79 -6.43 -9.77 -3.13
N VAL A 80 -7.19 -9.89 -2.04
CA VAL A 80 -7.58 -8.79 -1.16
C VAL A 80 -6.57 -8.67 -0.02
N ASP A 81 -6.05 -7.47 0.22
CA ASP A 81 -5.18 -7.19 1.37
C ASP A 81 -5.98 -7.29 2.68
N LEU A 82 -5.77 -8.39 3.41
CA LEU A 82 -6.44 -8.67 4.69
C LEU A 82 -6.26 -7.52 5.69
N PHE A 83 -5.08 -6.92 5.74
CA PHE A 83 -4.79 -5.93 6.76
C PHE A 83 -5.42 -4.57 6.47
N LYS A 84 -5.59 -4.23 5.20
CA LYS A 84 -6.39 -3.07 4.81
C LYS A 84 -7.88 -3.31 5.08
N VAL A 85 -8.38 -4.53 4.90
CA VAL A 85 -9.76 -4.88 5.30
C VAL A 85 -9.96 -4.67 6.80
N LEU A 86 -9.01 -5.11 7.62
CA LEU A 86 -9.10 -4.96 9.08
C LEU A 86 -8.82 -3.52 9.57
N GLN A 87 -7.96 -2.79 8.86
CA GLN A 87 -7.58 -1.41 9.15
C GLN A 87 -7.55 -0.58 7.87
N PRO A 88 -8.66 0.04 7.46
CA PRO A 88 -8.80 0.71 6.16
C PRO A 88 -7.76 1.80 5.84
N ARG A 89 -7.23 2.44 6.88
CA ARG A 89 -6.20 3.49 6.77
C ARG A 89 -4.79 2.92 6.59
N ARG A 90 -4.60 1.62 6.81
CA ARG A 90 -3.31 0.97 6.71
C ARG A 90 -2.90 0.87 5.24
N MET A 91 -1.63 1.18 4.99
CA MET A 91 -1.02 1.06 3.68
C MET A 91 0.03 -0.04 3.70
N THR A 92 -0.15 -1.00 2.81
CA THR A 92 0.85 -2.03 2.55
C THR A 92 1.56 -1.71 1.24
N THR A 93 2.87 -1.55 1.24
CA THR A 93 3.60 -1.33 -0.01
C THR A 93 4.05 -2.67 -0.58
N VAL A 94 3.40 -3.12 -1.65
CA VAL A 94 3.71 -4.42 -2.26
C VAL A 94 4.99 -4.31 -3.08
N CYS A 95 5.81 -5.36 -3.07
CA CYS A 95 6.90 -5.52 -4.02
C CYS A 95 6.69 -6.83 -4.79
N ARG A 96 7.31 -6.98 -5.96
CA ARG A 96 7.51 -8.29 -6.62
C ARG A 96 8.93 -8.28 -7.16
N ARG A 97 9.90 -8.38 -6.25
CA ARG A 97 11.28 -7.89 -6.50
C ARG A 97 12.00 -8.67 -7.60
N TRP A 98 11.58 -9.90 -7.86
CA TRP A 98 12.15 -10.78 -8.88
C TRP A 98 11.35 -10.85 -10.19
N ASP A 99 10.13 -10.32 -10.23
CA ASP A 99 9.38 -10.27 -11.49
C ASP A 99 10.14 -9.41 -12.51
N THR A 100 9.85 -9.54 -13.80
CA THR A 100 10.38 -8.62 -14.83
C THR A 100 9.27 -7.79 -15.47
N ASP A 101 8.02 -8.22 -15.34
CA ASP A 101 6.80 -7.47 -15.65
C ASP A 101 6.13 -7.06 -14.33
N ARG A 102 5.97 -5.74 -14.10
CA ARG A 102 5.38 -5.24 -12.84
C ARG A 102 3.86 -5.19 -12.87
N ASN A 103 3.22 -5.50 -14.00
CA ASN A 103 1.80 -5.25 -14.19
C ASN A 103 0.92 -5.95 -13.16
N ASP A 104 1.23 -7.20 -12.77
CA ASP A 104 0.46 -7.91 -11.75
C ASP A 104 0.56 -7.23 -10.37
N ALA A 105 1.75 -6.77 -9.98
CA ALA A 105 1.95 -6.03 -8.74
C ALA A 105 1.26 -4.67 -8.76
N LEU A 106 1.34 -3.94 -9.88
CA LEU A 106 0.71 -2.64 -10.05
C LEU A 106 -0.81 -2.72 -10.05
N GLN A 107 -1.38 -3.73 -10.74
CA GLN A 107 -2.81 -4.00 -10.72
C GLN A 107 -3.28 -4.41 -9.34
N HIS A 108 -2.52 -5.22 -8.60
CA HIS A 108 -2.84 -5.57 -7.22
C HIS A 108 -2.82 -4.33 -6.29
N ALA A 109 -1.80 -3.48 -6.42
CA ALA A 109 -1.70 -2.23 -5.67
C ALA A 109 -2.89 -1.30 -5.95
N TRP A 110 -3.25 -1.15 -7.24
CA TRP A 110 -4.40 -0.36 -7.67
C TRP A 110 -5.73 -0.93 -7.19
N PHE A 111 -5.93 -2.25 -7.31
CA PHE A 111 -7.16 -2.92 -6.89
C PHE A 111 -7.41 -2.77 -5.39
N ASN A 112 -6.36 -2.90 -4.57
CA ASN A 112 -6.47 -2.77 -3.12
C ASN A 112 -6.35 -1.32 -2.62
N GLY A 113 -5.97 -0.37 -3.47
CA GLY A 113 -5.68 1.00 -3.02
C GLY A 113 -4.51 1.05 -2.03
N VAL A 114 -3.45 0.27 -2.31
CA VAL A 114 -2.24 0.13 -1.50
C VAL A 114 -0.99 0.53 -2.29
N GLY A 115 0.16 0.64 -1.65
CA GLY A 115 1.37 1.17 -2.31
C GLY A 115 2.13 0.11 -3.11
N TYR A 116 3.13 0.56 -3.88
CA TYR A 116 4.11 -0.28 -4.57
C TYR A 116 5.53 0.17 -4.25
N VAL A 117 6.45 -0.77 -4.03
CA VAL A 117 7.88 -0.51 -3.83
C VAL A 117 8.59 -0.63 -5.18
N ALA A 118 9.03 0.50 -5.73
CA ALA A 118 9.86 0.53 -6.94
C ALA A 118 11.30 0.11 -6.63
N TRP A 119 11.52 -1.22 -6.54
CA TRP A 119 12.81 -1.80 -6.17
C TRP A 119 13.55 -2.31 -7.40
N GLU A 120 14.62 -1.62 -7.79
CA GLU A 120 15.43 -1.98 -8.98
C GLU A 120 16.77 -2.62 -8.64
N ASN A 121 17.33 -2.33 -7.47
CA ASN A 121 18.59 -2.91 -7.00
C ASN A 121 18.34 -3.90 -5.85
N VAL A 122 18.11 -5.16 -6.20
CA VAL A 122 17.88 -6.24 -5.25
C VAL A 122 19.22 -6.75 -4.71
N TRP A 123 19.69 -6.12 -3.64
CA TRP A 123 20.91 -6.48 -2.92
C TRP A 123 22.15 -6.68 -3.83
N GLY A 124 22.33 -5.78 -4.80
CA GLY A 124 23.43 -5.84 -5.77
C GLY A 124 23.06 -6.47 -7.11
N VAL A 125 21.86 -7.05 -7.24
CA VAL A 125 21.32 -7.54 -8.52
C VAL A 125 20.42 -6.47 -9.12
N TRP A 126 20.77 -6.00 -10.32
CA TRP A 126 19.94 -5.05 -11.05
C TRP A 126 18.77 -5.76 -11.73
N ASN A 127 17.55 -5.42 -11.32
CA ASN A 127 16.29 -5.83 -11.92
C ASN A 127 15.42 -4.59 -12.19
N GLY A 128 15.84 -3.80 -13.17
CA GLY A 128 15.24 -2.50 -13.46
C GLY A 128 13.74 -2.53 -13.75
N VAL A 129 13.06 -1.42 -13.46
CA VAL A 129 11.69 -1.19 -13.90
C VAL A 129 11.71 -0.87 -15.40
N THR A 130 10.93 -1.60 -16.19
CA THR A 130 10.85 -1.38 -17.64
C THR A 130 10.27 0.01 -17.94
N PRO A 131 10.54 0.62 -19.12
CA PRO A 131 9.91 1.87 -19.51
C PRO A 131 8.38 1.80 -19.46
N ARG A 132 7.77 0.69 -19.91
CA ARG A 132 6.33 0.43 -19.81
C ARG A 132 5.84 0.50 -18.36
N ASP A 133 6.47 -0.23 -17.45
CA ASP A 133 6.05 -0.29 -16.05
C ASP A 133 6.31 1.03 -15.32
N GLY A 134 7.37 1.74 -15.70
CA GLY A 134 7.67 3.10 -15.24
C GLY A 134 6.58 4.10 -15.65
N GLU A 135 6.08 4.03 -16.88
CA GLU A 135 4.95 4.86 -17.32
C GLU A 135 3.64 4.49 -16.60
N ALA A 136 3.40 3.21 -16.33
CA ALA A 136 2.27 2.78 -15.50
C ALA A 136 2.36 3.36 -14.09
N LEU A 137 3.53 3.30 -13.45
CA LEU A 137 3.78 3.90 -12.14
C LEU A 137 3.56 5.41 -12.11
N LYS A 138 4.10 6.15 -13.09
CA LYS A 138 3.92 7.60 -13.21
C LYS A 138 2.46 8.01 -13.37
N ARG A 139 1.62 7.16 -13.98
CA ARG A 139 0.17 7.40 -14.13
C ARG A 139 -0.61 7.04 -12.87
N LEU A 140 -0.26 5.93 -12.23
CA LEU A 140 -0.95 5.47 -11.01
C LEU A 140 -0.65 6.36 -9.81
N GLN A 141 0.60 6.78 -9.61
CA GLN A 141 1.01 7.56 -8.44
C GLN A 141 0.15 8.82 -8.18
N PRO A 142 -0.04 9.76 -9.13
CA PRO A 142 -0.85 10.95 -8.89
C PRO A 142 -2.33 10.62 -8.65
N LEU A 143 -2.87 9.59 -9.30
CA LEU A 143 -4.24 9.13 -9.07
C LEU A 143 -4.40 8.58 -7.66
N MET A 144 -3.48 7.74 -7.21
CA MET A 144 -3.52 7.16 -5.86
C MET A 144 -3.36 8.24 -4.78
N HIS A 145 -2.48 9.23 -5.00
CA HIS A 145 -2.36 10.38 -4.11
C HIS A 145 -3.66 11.19 -4.05
N TYR A 146 -4.28 11.48 -5.19
CA TYR A 146 -5.55 12.20 -5.24
C TYR A 146 -6.67 11.45 -4.52
N LEU A 147 -6.85 10.15 -4.83
CA LEU A 147 -7.86 9.29 -4.21
C LEU A 147 -7.63 9.15 -2.69
N GLY A 148 -6.37 9.08 -2.25
CA GLY A 148 -6.00 9.12 -0.84
C GLY A 148 -6.36 10.46 -0.19
N ALA A 149 -6.04 11.58 -0.84
CA ALA A 149 -6.29 12.93 -0.33
C ALA A 149 -7.78 13.26 -0.18
N ILE A 150 -8.63 12.79 -1.11
CA ILE A 150 -10.08 12.93 -0.97
C ILE A 150 -10.68 11.89 -0.01
N GLY A 151 -9.88 10.96 0.50
CA GLY A 151 -10.26 10.03 1.55
C GLY A 151 -11.10 8.83 1.09
N THR A 152 -11.00 8.44 -0.18
CA THR A 152 -11.64 7.22 -0.70
C THR A 152 -10.78 5.97 -0.46
N LEU A 153 -9.45 6.05 -0.63
CA LEU A 153 -8.58 4.87 -0.41
C LEU A 153 -8.46 4.43 1.06
N CYS A 154 -9.02 5.21 1.99
CA CYS A 154 -9.08 4.91 3.43
C CYS A 154 -10.52 4.59 3.88
N SER A 155 -11.41 4.23 2.93
CA SER A 155 -12.82 3.96 3.19
C SER A 155 -13.04 2.78 4.13
N GLU A 156 -13.80 2.99 5.20
CA GLU A 156 -14.31 1.91 6.06
C GLU A 156 -15.35 1.04 5.34
N ASP A 157 -16.03 1.61 4.35
CA ASP A 157 -17.01 0.94 3.50
C ASP A 157 -16.38 0.40 2.19
N TRP A 158 -15.08 0.08 2.20
CA TRP A 158 -14.41 -0.49 1.01
C TRP A 158 -15.00 -1.87 0.68
N GLU A 159 -15.46 -2.03 -0.56
CA GLU A 159 -16.03 -3.27 -1.07
C GLU A 159 -15.13 -3.80 -2.22
N PRO A 160 -14.17 -4.69 -1.95
CA PRO A 160 -13.43 -5.38 -3.01
C PRO A 160 -14.32 -6.37 -3.75
N HIS A 161 -14.00 -6.65 -5.02
CA HIS A 161 -14.76 -7.56 -5.90
C HIS A 161 -16.23 -7.17 -6.05
N THR A 162 -16.51 -5.87 -6.20
CA THR A 162 -17.85 -5.42 -6.54
C THR A 162 -18.26 -6.00 -7.92
N PRO A 163 -19.51 -6.46 -8.10
CA PRO A 163 -19.92 -7.11 -9.34
C PRO A 163 -19.66 -6.26 -10.60
N THR A 164 -19.14 -6.90 -11.64
CA THR A 164 -18.88 -6.28 -12.95
C THR A 164 -19.72 -6.94 -14.03
N ALA A 165 -19.89 -6.27 -15.17
CA ALA A 165 -20.61 -6.81 -16.33
C ALA A 165 -19.87 -7.98 -17.01
N GLN A 166 -18.58 -8.17 -16.74
CA GLN A 166 -17.76 -9.24 -17.29
C GLN A 166 -17.03 -10.02 -16.18
N PRO A 167 -17.76 -10.89 -15.45
CA PRO A 167 -17.18 -11.68 -14.37
C PRO A 167 -16.00 -12.53 -14.87
N GLY A 168 -14.91 -12.56 -14.11
CA GLY A 168 -13.70 -13.32 -14.44
C GLY A 168 -12.72 -12.60 -15.38
N ALA A 169 -13.14 -11.53 -16.05
CA ALA A 169 -12.28 -10.69 -16.90
C ALA A 169 -12.00 -9.33 -16.25
N LEU A 170 -13.04 -8.69 -15.70
CA LEU A 170 -12.97 -7.38 -15.06
C LEU A 170 -13.24 -7.51 -13.57
N PHE A 171 -12.33 -6.98 -12.75
CA PHE A 171 -12.44 -6.96 -11.29
C PHE A 171 -12.46 -5.51 -10.82
N ALA A 172 -13.42 -5.17 -9.96
CA ALA A 172 -13.60 -3.81 -9.44
C ALA A 172 -13.54 -3.77 -7.92
N SER A 173 -12.96 -2.70 -7.38
CA SER A 173 -13.03 -2.32 -5.98
C SER A 173 -13.71 -0.97 -5.84
N LYS A 174 -14.72 -0.91 -4.97
CA LYS A 174 -15.50 0.30 -4.70
C LYS A 174 -15.03 0.94 -3.40
N PHE A 175 -14.66 2.21 -3.48
CA PHE A 175 -14.14 3.00 -2.37
C PHE A 175 -15.02 4.24 -2.14
N PRO A 176 -16.09 4.13 -1.33
CA PRO A 176 -16.86 5.27 -0.88
C PRO A 176 -15.96 6.27 -0.10
N GLN A 177 -16.24 7.56 -0.18
CA GLN A 177 -15.49 8.54 0.59
C GLN A 177 -15.77 8.35 2.08
N SER A 178 -14.72 8.21 2.89
CA SER A 178 -14.87 8.08 4.34
C SER A 178 -15.60 9.30 4.95
N ALA A 179 -16.47 9.04 5.92
CA ALA A 179 -17.24 10.07 6.62
C ALA A 179 -16.35 11.16 7.24
N ALA A 180 -15.19 10.76 7.77
CA ALA A 180 -14.21 11.63 8.40
C ALA A 180 -13.44 12.53 7.40
N CYS A 181 -13.28 12.11 6.13
CA CYS A 181 -12.59 12.92 5.11
C CYS A 181 -13.51 13.85 4.32
N ALA A 182 -14.83 13.61 4.31
CA ALA A 182 -15.80 14.50 3.69
C ALA A 182 -15.73 15.95 4.25
N GLN A 183 -15.23 16.12 5.48
CA GLN A 183 -15.08 17.42 6.13
C GLN A 183 -13.86 18.23 5.63
N ARG A 184 -12.82 17.61 5.06
CA ARG A 184 -11.63 18.33 4.53
C ARG A 184 -11.85 18.92 3.13
N GLY A 185 -12.89 18.49 2.43
CA GLY A 185 -13.32 19.04 1.13
C GLY A 185 -14.15 20.33 1.23
N ALA A 186 -14.53 20.76 2.44
CA ALA A 186 -15.34 21.96 2.68
C ALA A 186 -14.58 23.29 2.51
N LEU A 187 -13.44 23.30 1.80
CA LEU A 187 -12.73 24.53 1.41
C LEU A 187 -13.36 25.23 0.19
N THR A 188 -14.36 24.63 -0.46
CA THR A 188 -15.21 25.32 -1.44
C THR A 188 -16.53 25.69 -0.76
N GLY A 189 -16.63 26.93 -0.28
CA GLY A 189 -17.73 27.46 0.52
C GLY A 189 -19.09 27.54 -0.18
N SER A 190 -19.68 26.40 -0.55
CA SER A 190 -21.08 26.30 -0.95
C SER A 190 -21.80 25.29 -0.06
N GLY A 191 -22.68 25.79 0.81
CA GLY A 191 -23.46 25.02 1.77
C GLY A 191 -24.55 24.13 1.17
N ARG A 192 -24.24 23.40 0.09
CA ARG A 192 -25.06 22.28 -0.40
C ARG A 192 -24.34 21.01 0.03
N GLY A 193 -25.02 20.10 0.72
CA GLY A 193 -24.44 18.86 1.23
C GLY A 193 -23.57 18.19 0.17
N CYS A 194 -22.26 18.11 0.41
CA CYS A 194 -21.32 17.55 -0.53
C CYS A 194 -21.65 16.07 -0.68
N ALA A 195 -22.13 15.66 -1.87
CA ALA A 195 -22.39 14.26 -2.14
C ALA A 195 -21.09 13.48 -1.94
N ARG A 196 -21.12 12.43 -1.12
CA ARG A 196 -19.95 11.58 -0.90
C ARG A 196 -19.47 11.02 -2.24
N LEU A 197 -18.22 11.28 -2.57
CA LEU A 197 -17.60 10.73 -3.76
C LEU A 197 -17.43 9.21 -3.58
N THR A 198 -17.48 8.45 -4.67
CA THR A 198 -17.11 7.03 -4.67
C THR A 198 -16.10 6.81 -5.77
N ALA A 199 -14.93 6.31 -5.41
CA ALA A 199 -13.92 5.91 -6.36
C ALA A 199 -14.10 4.43 -6.71
N TRP A 200 -13.81 4.10 -7.97
CA TRP A 200 -13.82 2.72 -8.46
C TRP A 200 -12.46 2.45 -9.06
N THR A 201 -11.78 1.44 -8.56
CA THR A 201 -10.58 0.91 -9.21
C THR A 201 -10.98 -0.34 -9.97
N ILE A 202 -10.63 -0.40 -11.25
CA ILE A 202 -10.99 -1.51 -12.15
C ILE A 202 -9.69 -2.06 -12.73
N VAL A 203 -9.57 -3.38 -12.75
CA VAL A 203 -8.46 -4.08 -13.41
C VAL A 203 -9.01 -5.11 -14.39
N GLU A 204 -8.40 -5.17 -15.56
CA GLU A 204 -8.63 -6.19 -16.56
C GLU A 204 -7.56 -7.28 -16.42
N ARG A 205 -8.02 -8.52 -16.30
CA ARG A 205 -7.16 -9.72 -16.15
C ARG A 205 -7.47 -10.77 -17.23
N ALA A 206 -8.28 -10.42 -18.23
CA ALA A 206 -8.50 -11.26 -19.42
C ALA A 206 -7.24 -11.27 -20.29
N GLY A 207 -6.82 -12.45 -20.75
CA GLY A 207 -5.70 -12.59 -21.69
C GLY A 207 -4.38 -12.02 -21.16
N ARG A 208 -3.65 -12.80 -20.35
CA ARG A 208 -2.37 -12.40 -19.71
C ARG A 208 -1.17 -12.18 -20.65
N SER A 209 -1.40 -11.79 -21.89
CA SER A 209 -0.37 -11.43 -22.85
C SER A 209 -0.26 -9.91 -22.90
N TRP A 210 0.73 -9.36 -22.20
CA TRP A 210 1.04 -7.93 -22.27
C TRP A 210 2.17 -7.67 -23.28
N PRO A 211 2.13 -6.56 -24.05
CA PRO A 211 3.24 -6.19 -24.92
C PRO A 211 4.51 -5.97 -24.09
N GLN A 212 5.61 -6.63 -24.43
CA GLN A 212 6.90 -6.53 -23.72
C GLN A 212 7.73 -5.31 -24.18
N GLY A 213 7.08 -4.16 -24.34
CA GLY A 213 7.69 -2.91 -24.84
C GLY A 213 8.63 -2.24 -23.85
#